data_AF-A0A2N3PN59-F1
#
_entry.id   AF-A0A2N3PN59-F1
#
_cell.length_a   1.000
_cell.length_b   1.000
_cell.length_c   1.000
_cell.angle_alpha   90.00
_cell.angle_beta   90.00
_cell.angle_gamma   90.00
#
_symmetry.space_group_name_H-M   'P 1'
#
loop_
_entity.id
_entity.type
_entity.pdbx_description
1 polymer ?
#
loop_
_entity_poly.entity_id
_entity_poly.type
_entity_poly.pdbx_seq_one_letter_code
_entity_poly.pdbx_strand_id
1 'polypeptide(L)'
;MEIPYNISPPITLSPSADLASHFLECGALNTNLSLAPGKRLVITDDLLNGTIADPAALTIAAIVSRDGQVARAAMIPLSVAASGAGHLDRQRFERLFQLIEESAFDPAIRESADALIVSRFRESQIRELVDELGGVVGPARIRYRAFLDIIRMLVDKRISGAAFLDEFVEFTHVVAGKLDFGIYSMCVDRLFGSENVPLPVKTFLLKEVLRFPPLIRKELLTNLLSSTSAPTELVHLARGELAGVMSTDQIKEIVLFTTLKLAWQAQAALSAR
;
A
#
# COMPACT_ATOMS: atom_id res chain seq x y z
N MET A 1 29.03 3.90 -34.31
CA MET A 1 29.45 3.61 -32.93
C MET A 1 28.28 2.88 -32.28
N GLU A 2 28.28 1.56 -32.38
CA GLU A 2 27.19 0.71 -31.89
C GLU A 2 27.32 0.56 -30.38
N ILE A 3 26.24 0.84 -29.65
CA ILE A 3 26.15 0.58 -28.22
C ILE A 3 25.72 -0.89 -28.09
N PRO A 4 26.54 -1.77 -27.50
CA PRO A 4 26.14 -3.15 -27.30
C PRO A 4 25.13 -3.18 -26.16
N TYR A 5 23.84 -3.28 -26.49
CA TYR A 5 22.83 -3.71 -25.52
C TYR A 5 23.08 -5.19 -25.22
N ASN A 6 23.89 -5.45 -24.20
CA ASN A 6 23.89 -6.75 -23.56
C ASN A 6 22.58 -6.86 -22.77
N ILE A 7 21.54 -7.37 -23.45
CA ILE A 7 20.28 -7.72 -22.80
C ILE A 7 20.58 -8.95 -21.96
N SER A 8 20.98 -8.73 -20.71
CA SER A 8 20.92 -9.77 -19.68
C SER A 8 19.56 -10.48 -19.78
N PRO A 9 19.48 -11.80 -19.57
CA PRO A 9 18.21 -12.51 -19.63
C PRO A 9 17.18 -11.79 -18.74
N PRO A 10 15.88 -11.76 -19.14
CA PRO A 10 14.86 -11.13 -18.31
C PRO A 10 15.01 -11.69 -16.90
N ILE A 11 15.16 -10.79 -15.92
CA ILE A 11 15.34 -11.18 -14.53
C ILE A 11 14.15 -12.06 -14.18
N THR A 12 14.39 -13.37 -14.10
CA THR A 12 13.43 -14.33 -13.58
C THR A 12 13.42 -14.13 -12.08
N LEU A 13 12.61 -13.19 -11.61
CA LEU A 13 12.32 -13.04 -10.21
C LEU A 13 11.45 -14.25 -9.83
N SER A 14 12.06 -15.25 -9.20
CA SER A 14 11.30 -16.23 -8.44
C SER A 14 10.41 -15.46 -7.47
N PRO A 15 9.11 -15.79 -7.32
CA PRO A 15 8.33 -15.24 -6.21
C PRO A 15 9.12 -15.51 -4.94
N SER A 16 9.43 -14.48 -4.13
CA SER A 16 10.10 -14.76 -2.87
C SER A 16 9.15 -15.69 -2.10
N ALA A 17 9.62 -16.91 -1.83
CA ALA A 17 8.82 -17.89 -1.11
C ALA A 17 8.59 -17.44 0.34
N ASP A 18 9.38 -16.47 0.81
CA ASP A 18 9.29 -15.83 2.10
C ASP A 18 8.77 -14.38 1.97
N LEU A 19 7.73 -14.08 2.74
CA LEU A 19 7.07 -12.77 2.78
C LEU A 19 7.94 -11.71 3.46
N ALA A 20 8.78 -12.09 4.43
CA ALA A 20 9.69 -11.15 5.07
C ALA A 20 10.73 -10.61 4.07
N SER A 21 11.31 -11.51 3.26
CA SER A 21 12.19 -11.15 2.14
C SER A 21 11.49 -10.25 1.12
N HIS A 22 10.23 -10.55 0.77
CA HIS A 22 9.43 -9.69 -0.12
C HIS A 22 9.27 -8.27 0.42
N PHE A 23 8.95 -8.15 1.71
CA PHE A 23 8.78 -6.84 2.33
C PHE A 23 10.09 -6.04 2.38
N LEU A 24 11.23 -6.69 2.60
CA LEU A 24 12.54 -6.05 2.48
C LEU A 24 12.76 -5.51 1.06
N GLU A 25 12.40 -6.28 0.03
CA GLU A 25 12.47 -5.82 -1.36
C GLU A 25 11.55 -4.62 -1.60
N CYS A 26 10.29 -4.64 -1.10
CA CYS A 26 9.39 -3.49 -1.18
C CYS A 26 9.99 -2.24 -0.53
N GLY A 27 10.60 -2.41 0.65
CA GLY A 27 11.27 -1.34 1.39
C GLY A 27 12.45 -0.73 0.62
N ALA A 28 13.31 -1.60 0.07
CA ALA A 28 14.46 -1.21 -0.76
C ALA A 28 14.05 -0.49 -2.05
N LEU A 29 12.94 -0.90 -2.65
CA LEU A 29 12.35 -0.30 -3.85
C LEU A 29 11.56 0.98 -3.55
N ASN A 30 11.47 1.39 -2.28
CA ASN A 30 10.70 2.54 -1.83
C ASN A 30 9.23 2.46 -2.30
N THR A 31 8.59 1.31 -2.08
CA THR A 31 7.19 1.02 -2.41
C THR A 31 6.40 0.61 -1.19
N ASN A 32 5.07 0.64 -1.27
CA ASN A 32 4.20 0.07 -0.24
C ASN A 32 4.27 -1.46 -0.26
N LEU A 33 4.01 -2.07 0.90
CA LEU A 33 4.02 -3.53 1.04
C LEU A 33 2.92 -4.15 0.18
N SER A 34 3.23 -5.26 -0.48
CA SER A 34 2.26 -6.07 -1.24
C SER A 34 2.31 -7.52 -0.79
N LEU A 35 1.21 -8.27 -0.91
CA LEU A 35 1.16 -9.66 -0.44
C LEU A 35 2.08 -10.63 -1.20
N ALA A 36 2.47 -10.23 -2.40
CA ALA A 36 3.44 -10.91 -3.24
C ALA A 36 3.75 -10.00 -4.44
N PRO A 37 4.81 -10.29 -5.20
CA PRO A 37 5.11 -9.60 -6.44
C PRO A 37 3.88 -9.50 -7.38
N GLY A 38 3.48 -8.28 -7.72
CA GLY A 38 2.35 -7.99 -8.60
C GLY A 38 0.95 -8.25 -8.01
N LYS A 39 0.85 -8.61 -6.72
CA LYS A 39 -0.44 -8.75 -6.00
C LYS A 39 -0.86 -7.42 -5.35
N ARG A 40 -2.03 -7.43 -4.70
CA ARG A 40 -2.56 -6.25 -4.00
C ARG A 40 -1.64 -5.83 -2.84
N LEU A 41 -1.75 -4.56 -2.48
CA LEU A 41 -1.09 -3.99 -1.30
C LEU A 41 -1.60 -4.64 -0.01
N VAL A 42 -0.73 -4.67 0.99
CA VAL A 42 -1.05 -5.08 2.37
C VAL A 42 -1.95 -4.00 2.99
N ILE A 43 -2.98 -4.45 3.70
CA ILE A 43 -3.86 -3.57 4.48
C ILE A 43 -3.76 -3.92 5.96
N THR A 44 -4.22 -3.01 6.81
CA THR A 44 -4.24 -3.20 8.27
C THR A 44 -4.92 -4.51 8.69
N ASP A 45 -6.01 -4.90 8.02
CA ASP A 45 -6.74 -6.14 8.29
C ASP A 45 -5.94 -7.42 8.00
N ASP A 46 -4.97 -7.39 7.07
CA ASP A 46 -4.15 -8.57 6.79
C ASP A 46 -3.29 -8.95 8.00
N LEU A 47 -2.88 -7.96 8.79
CA LEU A 47 -2.04 -8.13 9.97
C LEU A 47 -2.91 -8.45 11.20
N LEU A 48 -4.02 -7.73 11.36
CA LEU A 48 -4.89 -7.88 12.54
C LEU A 48 -5.71 -9.19 12.53
N ASN A 49 -6.11 -9.67 11.36
CA ASN A 49 -6.90 -10.91 11.23
C ASN A 49 -6.03 -12.16 11.04
N GLY A 50 -4.70 -12.03 11.06
CA GLY A 50 -3.78 -13.16 10.95
C GLY A 50 -3.60 -13.71 9.53
N THR A 51 -3.99 -12.97 8.48
CA THR A 51 -3.58 -13.31 7.10
C THR A 51 -2.06 -13.34 6.97
N ILE A 52 -1.40 -12.39 7.66
CA ILE A 52 0.05 -12.35 7.86
C ILE A 52 0.30 -12.62 9.34
N ALA A 53 0.77 -13.82 9.66
CA ALA A 53 1.04 -14.24 11.03
C ALA A 53 2.52 -14.56 11.29
N ASP A 54 3.35 -14.62 10.24
CA ASP A 54 4.77 -14.90 10.38
C ASP A 54 5.50 -13.77 11.14
N PRO A 55 6.18 -14.05 12.27
CA PRO A 55 6.84 -13.01 13.07
C PRO A 55 7.92 -12.25 12.30
N ALA A 56 8.63 -12.89 11.36
CA ALA A 56 9.65 -12.19 10.57
C ALA A 56 8.97 -11.21 9.61
N ALA A 57 7.92 -11.61 8.90
CA ALA A 57 7.14 -10.75 8.03
C ALA A 57 6.51 -9.57 8.79
N LEU A 58 5.94 -9.82 9.98
CA LEU A 58 5.39 -8.78 10.85
C LEU A 58 6.48 -7.78 11.29
N THR A 59 7.66 -8.28 11.66
CA THR A 59 8.79 -7.44 12.07
C THR A 59 9.27 -6.56 10.93
N ILE A 60 9.50 -7.15 9.76
CA ILE A 60 9.91 -6.39 8.58
C ILE A 60 8.81 -5.39 8.19
N ALA A 61 7.53 -5.77 8.26
CA ALA A 61 6.43 -4.85 7.97
C ALA A 61 6.41 -3.63 8.90
N ALA A 62 6.63 -3.83 10.21
CA ALA A 62 6.78 -2.73 11.16
C ALA A 62 7.98 -1.83 10.83
N ILE A 63 9.08 -2.40 10.34
CA ILE A 63 10.29 -1.65 10.01
C ILE A 63 10.15 -0.86 8.70
N VAL A 64 9.73 -1.52 7.62
CA VAL A 64 9.92 -0.98 6.25
C VAL A 64 8.65 -0.43 5.60
N SER A 65 7.47 -0.58 6.24
CA SER A 65 6.22 -0.06 5.68
C SER A 65 6.28 1.46 5.49
N ARG A 66 5.78 1.93 4.34
CA ARG A 66 5.58 3.36 4.04
C ARG A 66 4.23 3.89 4.50
N ASP A 67 3.36 2.99 4.94
CA ASP A 67 2.07 3.29 5.55
C ASP A 67 2.17 3.08 7.06
N GLY A 68 2.08 4.16 7.82
CA GLY A 68 2.18 4.14 9.28
C GLY A 68 1.06 3.34 9.95
N GLN A 69 -0.13 3.25 9.35
CA GLN A 69 -1.22 2.43 9.88
C GLN A 69 -0.91 0.94 9.72
N VAL A 70 -0.35 0.55 8.57
CA VAL A 70 0.11 -0.83 8.32
C VAL A 70 1.29 -1.17 9.23
N ALA A 71 2.27 -0.28 9.37
CA ALA A 71 3.41 -0.47 10.27
C ALA A 71 2.95 -0.68 11.71
N ARG A 72 2.00 0.14 12.17
CA ARG A 72 1.41 0.06 13.51
C ARG A 72 0.63 -1.24 13.72
N ALA A 73 -0.18 -1.63 12.75
CA ALA A 73 -0.94 -2.88 12.79
C ALA A 73 -0.02 -4.10 12.89
N ALA A 74 1.19 -4.05 12.32
CA ALA A 74 2.14 -5.16 12.37
C ALA A 74 2.77 -5.36 13.76
N MET A 75 2.90 -4.29 14.56
CA MET A 75 3.42 -4.40 15.93
C MET A 75 2.45 -5.11 16.89
N ILE A 76 1.14 -4.91 16.72
CA ILE A 76 0.12 -5.43 17.65
C ILE A 76 0.23 -6.95 17.88
N PRO A 77 0.22 -7.83 16.86
CA PRO A 77 0.36 -9.27 17.07
C PRO A 77 1.70 -9.65 17.71
N LEU A 78 2.80 -8.93 17.41
CA LEU A 78 4.11 -9.13 18.05
C LEU A 78 4.06 -8.77 19.54
N SER A 79 3.41 -7.67 19.90
CA SER A 79 3.26 -7.23 21.30
C SER A 79 2.39 -8.19 22.10
N VAL A 80 1.30 -8.70 21.51
CA VAL A 80 0.44 -9.71 22.14
C VAL A 80 1.23 -10.99 22.40
N ALA A 81 2.01 -11.46 21.43
CA ALA A 81 2.88 -12.62 21.60
C ALA A 81 3.92 -12.40 22.72
N ALA A 82 4.52 -11.21 22.79
CA ALA A 82 5.49 -10.84 23.84
C ALA A 82 4.87 -10.78 25.24
N SER A 83 3.62 -10.34 25.35
CA SER A 83 2.87 -10.28 26.60
C SER A 83 2.63 -11.67 27.19
N GLY A 84 2.21 -12.62 26.34
CA GLY A 84 1.98 -14.02 26.71
C GLY A 84 3.25 -14.88 26.87
N ALA A 85 4.41 -14.36 26.46
CA ALA A 85 5.67 -15.10 26.49
C ALA A 85 6.24 -15.28 27.91
N GLY A 86 6.90 -16.42 28.15
CA GLY A 86 7.69 -16.66 29.36
C GLY A 86 8.95 -15.78 29.42
N HIS A 87 9.67 -15.82 30.56
CA HIS A 87 10.82 -14.92 30.80
C HIS A 87 11.92 -14.95 29.73
N LEU A 88 12.29 -16.14 29.23
CA LEU A 88 13.35 -16.29 28.22
C LEU A 88 12.91 -15.78 26.84
N ASP A 89 11.67 -16.05 26.44
CA ASP A 89 11.15 -15.59 25.16
C ASP A 89 10.83 -14.09 25.18
N ARG A 90 10.48 -13.52 26.34
CA ARG A 90 10.31 -12.08 26.49
C ARG A 90 11.59 -11.30 26.17
N GLN A 91 12.77 -11.79 26.60
CA GLN A 91 14.04 -11.15 26.22
C GLN A 91 14.29 -11.16 24.71
N ARG A 92 13.80 -12.18 23.99
CA ARG A 92 13.88 -12.22 22.52
C ARG A 92 12.97 -11.17 21.91
N PHE A 93 11.76 -11.01 22.43
CA PHE A 93 10.86 -9.94 22.01
C PHE A 93 11.41 -8.55 22.34
N GLU A 94 12.03 -8.33 23.51
CA GLU A 94 12.68 -7.04 23.84
C GLU A 94 13.74 -6.68 22.80
N ARG A 95 14.60 -7.63 22.41
CA ARG A 95 15.61 -7.40 21.35
C ARG A 95 14.99 -7.15 19.98
N LEU A 96 13.90 -7.84 19.67
CA LEU A 96 13.17 -7.66 18.42
C LEU A 96 12.53 -6.27 18.35
N PHE A 97 11.90 -5.81 19.43
CA PHE A 97 11.34 -4.46 19.51
C PHE A 97 12.43 -3.38 19.53
N GLN A 98 13.60 -3.65 20.11
CA GLN A 98 14.75 -2.75 20.00
C GLN A 98 15.21 -2.61 18.54
N LEU A 99 15.24 -3.69 17.77
CA LEU A 99 15.53 -3.61 16.33
C LEU A 99 14.49 -2.76 15.59
N ILE A 100 13.20 -2.88 15.93
CA ILE A 100 12.13 -2.05 15.36
C ILE A 100 12.35 -0.58 15.72
N GLU A 101 12.64 -0.28 16.99
CA GLU A 101 12.93 1.07 17.48
C GLU A 101 14.10 1.72 16.74
N GLU A 102 15.20 0.99 16.55
CA GLU A 102 16.40 1.52 15.89
C GLU A 102 16.22 1.68 14.36
N SER A 103 15.39 0.84 13.73
CA SER A 103 15.39 0.67 12.27
C SER A 103 14.14 1.15 11.55
N ALA A 104 12.99 1.32 12.22
CA ALA A 104 11.72 1.57 11.54
C ALA A 104 11.74 2.88 10.74
N PHE A 105 11.12 2.90 9.55
CA PHE A 105 11.09 4.11 8.72
C PHE A 105 10.17 5.20 9.27
N ASP A 106 9.11 4.81 9.99
CA ASP A 106 8.17 5.75 10.61
C ASP A 106 8.60 6.04 12.07
N PRO A 107 8.88 7.31 12.43
CA PRO A 107 9.27 7.69 13.79
C PRO A 107 8.24 7.31 14.87
N ALA A 108 6.94 7.37 14.57
CA ALA A 108 5.89 7.04 15.54
C ALA A 108 5.93 5.54 15.91
N ILE A 109 6.41 4.69 15.00
CA ILE A 109 6.62 3.26 15.24
C ILE A 109 7.80 3.04 16.18
N ARG A 110 8.86 3.83 16.05
CA ARG A 110 10.01 3.76 16.97
C ARG A 110 9.60 4.12 18.39
N GLU A 111 8.87 5.23 18.55
CA GLU A 111 8.33 5.68 19.83
C GLU A 111 7.41 4.62 20.47
N SER A 112 6.53 4.01 19.66
CA SER A 112 5.64 2.95 20.12
C SER A 112 6.41 1.70 20.56
N ALA A 113 7.47 1.34 19.84
CA ALA A 113 8.32 0.20 20.17
C ALA A 113 9.06 0.43 21.51
N ASP A 114 9.64 1.61 21.72
CA ASP A 114 10.25 1.99 23.00
C ASP A 114 9.25 1.90 24.17
N ALA A 115 8.06 2.48 24.01
CA ALA A 115 7.01 2.44 25.03
C ALA A 115 6.61 1.00 25.41
N LEU A 116 6.58 0.08 24.44
CA LEU A 116 6.30 -1.34 24.66
C LEU A 116 7.43 -2.04 25.42
N ILE A 117 8.69 -1.72 25.11
CA ILE A 117 9.86 -2.23 25.85
C ILE A 117 9.82 -1.73 27.30
N VAL A 118 9.66 -0.43 27.51
CA VAL A 118 9.63 0.21 28.84
C VAL A 118 8.49 -0.34 29.69
N SER A 119 7.31 -0.54 29.10
CA SER A 119 6.15 -1.11 29.79
C SER A 119 6.26 -2.63 30.01
N ARG A 120 7.30 -3.29 29.47
CA ARG A 120 7.47 -4.76 29.48
C ARG A 120 6.27 -5.50 28.87
N PHE A 121 5.75 -4.97 27.76
CA PHE A 121 4.62 -5.55 27.02
C PHE A 121 3.36 -5.75 27.89
N ARG A 122 3.07 -4.80 28.78
CA ARG A 122 1.83 -4.80 29.57
C ARG A 122 0.62 -4.68 28.66
N GLU A 123 -0.43 -5.45 28.97
CA GLU A 123 -1.70 -5.42 28.22
C GLU A 123 -2.31 -4.02 28.11
N SER A 124 -2.13 -3.15 29.12
CA SER A 124 -2.62 -1.77 29.06
C SER A 124 -1.97 -0.96 27.94
N GLN A 125 -0.65 -1.12 27.73
CA GLN A 125 0.07 -0.41 26.66
C GLN A 125 -0.33 -0.94 25.28
N ILE A 126 -0.55 -2.26 25.19
CA ILE A 126 -1.01 -2.90 23.96
C ILE A 126 -2.43 -2.42 23.61
N ARG A 127 -3.30 -2.28 24.62
CA ARG A 127 -4.66 -1.77 24.42
C ARG A 127 -4.65 -0.33 23.95
N GLU A 128 -3.80 0.52 24.51
CA GLU A 128 -3.62 1.91 24.03
C GLU A 128 -3.23 1.94 22.55
N LEU A 129 -2.26 1.12 22.12
CA LEU A 129 -1.86 1.01 20.71
C LEU A 129 -3.02 0.57 19.80
N VAL A 130 -3.83 -0.39 20.25
CA VAL A 130 -5.02 -0.87 19.53
C VAL A 130 -6.08 0.23 19.45
N ASP A 131 -6.32 0.94 20.54
CA ASP A 131 -7.32 2.01 20.63
C ASP A 131 -6.92 3.20 19.76
N GLU A 132 -5.64 3.56 19.71
CA GLU A 132 -5.13 4.60 18.81
C GLU A 132 -5.30 4.20 17.34
N LEU A 133 -4.90 2.97 16.96
CA LEU A 133 -5.08 2.47 15.60
C LEU A 133 -6.58 2.44 15.22
N GLY A 134 -7.43 1.93 16.11
CA GLY A 134 -8.88 1.88 15.91
C GLY A 134 -9.52 3.26 15.84
N GLY A 135 -9.05 4.22 16.64
CA GLY A 135 -9.48 5.61 16.66
C GLY A 135 -9.15 6.37 15.38
N VAL A 136 -8.10 5.97 14.66
CA VAL A 136 -7.72 6.56 13.37
C VAL A 136 -8.38 5.82 12.20
N VAL A 137 -8.17 4.50 12.11
CA VAL A 137 -8.62 3.68 10.98
C VAL A 137 -10.14 3.49 10.96
N GLY A 138 -10.77 3.38 12.14
CA GLY A 138 -12.22 3.18 12.26
C GLY A 138 -13.04 4.29 11.59
N PRO A 139 -12.87 5.56 11.98
CA PRO A 139 -13.53 6.69 11.32
C PRO A 139 -13.24 6.76 9.82
N ALA A 140 -12.00 6.49 9.42
CA ALA A 140 -11.62 6.49 8.01
C ALA A 140 -12.36 5.41 7.20
N ARG A 141 -12.57 4.21 7.77
CA ARG A 141 -13.37 3.14 7.17
C ARG A 141 -14.85 3.50 7.05
N ILE A 142 -15.42 4.19 8.04
CA ILE A 142 -16.81 4.67 7.96
C ILE A 142 -16.95 5.64 6.78
N ARG A 143 -16.01 6.56 6.63
CA ARG A 143 -16.00 7.51 5.49
C ARG A 143 -15.78 6.80 4.16
N TYR A 144 -14.92 5.78 4.11
CA TYR A 144 -14.78 4.93 2.93
C TYR A 144 -16.09 4.25 2.54
N ARG A 145 -16.82 3.67 3.51
CA ARG A 145 -18.13 3.05 3.24
C ARG A 145 -19.14 4.07 2.72
N ALA A 146 -19.20 5.26 3.32
CA ALA A 146 -20.05 6.35 2.83
C ALA A 146 -19.66 6.78 1.39
N PHE A 147 -18.37 6.81 1.08
CA PHE A 147 -17.90 7.11 -0.27
C PHE A 147 -18.30 6.05 -1.30
N LEU A 148 -18.37 4.76 -0.92
CA LEU A 148 -18.91 3.71 -1.79
C LEU A 148 -20.37 3.97 -2.19
N ASP A 149 -21.16 4.59 -1.31
CA ASP A 149 -22.53 5.02 -1.66
C ASP A 149 -22.54 6.15 -2.69
N ILE A 150 -21.59 7.08 -2.62
CA ILE A 150 -21.40 8.13 -3.64
C ILE A 150 -21.06 7.50 -5.00
N ILE A 151 -20.15 6.52 -5.03
CA ILE A 151 -19.81 5.78 -6.26
C ILE A 151 -21.05 5.09 -6.82
N ARG A 152 -21.87 4.45 -5.96
CA ARG A 152 -23.13 3.83 -6.39
C ARG A 152 -24.08 4.87 -6.99
N MET A 153 -24.22 6.05 -6.38
CA MET A 153 -25.03 7.13 -6.96
C MET A 153 -24.51 7.60 -8.31
N LEU A 154 -23.19 7.64 -8.53
CA LEU A 154 -22.60 7.95 -9.84
C LEU A 154 -22.98 6.89 -10.87
N VAL A 155 -22.81 5.61 -10.53
CA VAL A 155 -23.14 4.47 -11.39
C VAL A 155 -24.62 4.45 -11.75
N ASP A 156 -25.49 4.74 -10.78
CA ASP A 156 -26.94 4.84 -10.95
C ASP A 156 -27.37 6.15 -11.65
N LYS A 157 -26.42 6.98 -12.08
CA LYS A 157 -26.63 8.29 -12.73
C LYS A 157 -27.48 9.26 -11.90
N ARG A 158 -27.47 9.12 -10.58
CA ARG A 158 -28.18 9.97 -9.62
C ARG A 158 -27.42 11.26 -9.30
N ILE A 159 -26.10 11.27 -9.52
CA ILE A 159 -25.25 12.45 -9.42
C ILE A 159 -24.47 12.67 -10.72
N SER A 160 -24.07 13.92 -10.97
CA SER A 160 -23.23 14.25 -12.12
C SER A 160 -21.77 13.84 -11.85
N GLY A 161 -21.00 13.69 -12.92
CA GLY A 161 -19.55 13.45 -12.81
C GLY A 161 -18.81 14.56 -12.06
N ALA A 162 -19.23 15.83 -12.22
CA ALA A 162 -18.65 16.96 -11.49
C ALA A 162 -18.93 16.86 -9.98
N ALA A 163 -20.18 16.60 -9.60
CA ALA A 163 -20.54 16.42 -8.18
C ALA A 163 -19.80 15.25 -7.54
N PHE A 164 -19.61 14.15 -8.28
CA PHE A 164 -18.80 13.04 -7.81
C PHE A 164 -17.33 13.43 -7.56
N LEU A 165 -16.75 14.28 -8.40
CA LEU A 165 -15.35 14.70 -8.25
C LEU A 165 -15.16 15.57 -7.02
N ASP A 166 -16.09 16.48 -6.74
CA ASP A 166 -16.07 17.30 -5.52
C ASP A 166 -16.06 16.39 -4.27
N GLU A 167 -16.94 15.38 -4.25
CA GLU A 167 -16.98 14.37 -3.19
C GLU A 167 -15.71 13.51 -3.11
N PHE A 168 -15.10 13.16 -4.25
CA PHE A 168 -13.85 12.40 -4.29
C PHE A 168 -12.66 13.20 -3.75
N VAL A 169 -12.57 14.49 -4.09
CA VAL A 169 -11.53 15.40 -3.60
C VAL A 169 -11.69 15.57 -2.09
N GLU A 170 -12.90 15.87 -1.63
CA GLU A 170 -13.19 15.99 -0.20
C GLU A 170 -12.85 14.69 0.53
N PHE A 171 -13.33 13.54 0.05
CA PHE A 171 -12.99 12.22 0.59
C PHE A 171 -11.48 12.03 0.69
N THR A 172 -10.73 12.35 -0.36
CA THR A 172 -9.27 12.19 -0.39
C THR A 172 -8.61 13.06 0.68
N HIS A 173 -8.97 14.34 0.82
CA HIS A 173 -8.42 15.22 1.85
C HIS A 173 -8.73 14.75 3.27
N VAL A 174 -9.96 14.31 3.46
CA VAL A 174 -10.49 13.83 4.72
C VAL A 174 -9.81 12.53 5.19
N VAL A 175 -9.47 11.67 4.24
CA VAL A 175 -8.93 10.32 4.48
C VAL A 175 -7.41 10.25 4.36
N ALA A 176 -6.78 11.26 3.74
CA ALA A 176 -5.33 11.35 3.60
C ALA A 176 -4.61 11.10 4.93
N GLY A 177 -3.73 10.09 4.95
CA GLY A 177 -2.94 9.69 6.12
C GLY A 177 -3.70 9.01 7.25
N LYS A 178 -5.01 8.77 7.11
CA LYS A 178 -5.87 8.16 8.16
C LYS A 178 -6.43 6.79 7.79
N LEU A 179 -6.62 6.53 6.50
CA LEU A 179 -6.90 5.18 6.00
C LEU A 179 -5.61 4.55 5.54
N ASP A 180 -5.53 3.23 5.64
CA ASP A 180 -4.46 2.52 4.98
C ASP A 180 -4.51 2.74 3.46
N PHE A 181 -3.34 3.00 2.89
CA PHE A 181 -3.17 3.31 1.49
C PHE A 181 -3.59 2.13 0.60
N GLY A 182 -3.47 0.90 1.09
CA GLY A 182 -3.91 -0.30 0.36
C GLY A 182 -5.41 -0.30 0.04
N ILE A 183 -6.27 0.04 1.00
CA ILE A 183 -7.72 0.20 0.75
C ILE A 183 -7.97 1.34 -0.24
N TYR A 184 -7.30 2.48 -0.07
CA TYR A 184 -7.47 3.64 -0.96
C TYR A 184 -7.05 3.30 -2.41
N SER A 185 -5.87 2.69 -2.59
CA SER A 185 -5.34 2.27 -3.88
C SER A 185 -6.28 1.29 -4.58
N MET A 186 -6.81 0.30 -3.85
CA MET A 186 -7.79 -0.65 -4.39
C MET A 186 -9.09 0.05 -4.83
N CYS A 187 -9.53 1.09 -4.11
CA CYS A 187 -10.69 1.89 -4.51
C CYS A 187 -10.46 2.57 -5.86
N VAL A 188 -9.33 3.27 -6.00
CA VAL A 188 -8.95 3.99 -7.22
C VAL A 188 -8.80 3.02 -8.40
N ASP A 189 -8.15 1.87 -8.19
CA ASP A 189 -7.98 0.84 -9.22
C ASP A 189 -9.33 0.30 -9.72
N ARG A 190 -10.29 0.07 -8.81
CA ARG A 190 -11.66 -0.34 -9.16
C ARG A 190 -12.42 0.74 -9.92
N LEU A 191 -12.25 2.01 -9.57
CA LEU A 191 -12.86 3.13 -10.30
C LEU A 191 -12.33 3.21 -11.74
N PHE A 192 -11.01 3.08 -11.93
CA PHE A 192 -10.42 3.05 -13.26
C PHE A 192 -10.84 1.84 -14.08
N GLY A 193 -10.95 0.66 -13.45
CA GLY A 193 -11.35 -0.58 -14.13
C GLY A 193 -12.85 -0.75 -14.39
N SER A 194 -13.71 -0.01 -13.71
CA SER A 194 -15.17 -0.21 -13.81
C SER A 194 -15.75 0.31 -15.13
N GLU A 195 -16.44 -0.54 -15.89
CA GLU A 195 -17.15 -0.15 -17.13
C GLU A 195 -18.31 0.81 -16.85
N ASN A 196 -18.88 0.76 -15.64
CA ASN A 196 -20.01 1.60 -15.24
C ASN A 196 -19.62 3.05 -14.92
N VAL A 197 -18.32 3.34 -14.79
CA VAL A 197 -17.82 4.70 -14.55
C VAL A 197 -17.49 5.35 -15.90
N PRO A 198 -18.10 6.50 -16.26
CA PRO A 198 -17.82 7.15 -17.54
C PRO A 198 -16.36 7.56 -17.70
N LEU A 199 -15.82 7.42 -18.92
CA LEU A 199 -14.43 7.81 -19.24
C LEU A 199 -14.09 9.26 -18.85
N PRO A 200 -14.96 10.27 -19.05
CA PRO A 200 -14.66 11.63 -18.60
C PRO A 200 -14.37 11.73 -17.09
N VAL A 201 -15.11 10.99 -16.27
CA VAL A 201 -14.88 10.96 -14.81
C VAL A 201 -13.52 10.33 -14.51
N LYS A 202 -13.16 9.23 -15.17
CA LYS A 202 -11.84 8.60 -15.04
C LYS A 202 -10.70 9.56 -15.43
N THR A 203 -10.89 10.34 -16.49
CA THR A 203 -9.91 11.35 -16.91
C THR A 203 -9.72 12.44 -15.86
N PHE A 204 -10.79 12.90 -15.21
CA PHE A 204 -10.66 13.87 -14.11
C PHE A 204 -9.99 13.24 -12.88
N LEU A 205 -10.34 12.01 -12.51
CA LEU A 205 -9.68 11.28 -11.43
C LEU A 205 -8.18 11.14 -11.69
N LEU A 206 -7.77 10.82 -12.92
CA LEU A 206 -6.36 10.77 -13.32
C LEU A 206 -5.66 12.12 -13.09
N LYS A 207 -6.29 13.24 -13.48
CA LYS A 207 -5.73 14.58 -13.27
C LYS A 207 -5.56 14.92 -11.80
N GLU A 208 -6.45 14.45 -10.94
CA GLU A 208 -6.33 14.63 -9.50
C GLU A 208 -5.21 13.76 -8.91
N VAL A 209 -5.12 12.49 -9.31
CA VAL A 209 -4.01 11.59 -8.92
C VAL A 209 -2.63 12.18 -9.28
N LEU A 210 -2.52 12.88 -10.42
CA LEU A 210 -1.26 13.52 -10.83
C LEU A 210 -0.77 14.61 -9.87
N ARG A 211 -1.64 15.13 -9.00
CA ARG A 211 -1.33 16.14 -7.98
C ARG A 211 -0.88 15.55 -6.64
N PHE A 212 -1.00 14.23 -6.47
CA PHE A 212 -0.65 13.59 -5.21
C PHE A 212 0.86 13.59 -4.94
N PRO A 213 1.28 13.43 -3.66
CA PRO A 213 2.68 13.28 -3.31
C PRO A 213 3.39 12.20 -4.14
N PRO A 214 4.70 12.35 -4.45
CA PRO A 214 5.40 11.50 -5.41
C PRO A 214 5.24 10.00 -5.18
N LEU A 215 5.33 9.53 -3.93
CA LEU A 215 5.21 8.11 -3.60
C LEU A 215 3.80 7.56 -3.91
N ILE A 216 2.76 8.25 -3.43
CA ILE A 216 1.36 7.88 -3.64
C ILE A 216 1.06 7.86 -5.15
N ARG A 217 1.47 8.92 -5.83
CA ARG A 217 1.26 9.09 -7.26
C ARG A 217 1.96 8.01 -8.07
N LYS A 218 3.20 7.64 -7.72
CA LYS A 218 3.94 6.54 -8.35
C LYS A 218 3.16 5.23 -8.28
N GLU A 219 2.65 4.87 -7.10
CA GLU A 219 1.92 3.62 -6.87
C GLU A 219 0.62 3.56 -7.68
N LEU A 220 -0.21 4.60 -7.59
CA LEU A 220 -1.49 4.64 -8.30
C LEU A 220 -1.33 4.62 -9.82
N LEU A 221 -0.33 5.34 -10.35
CA LEU A 221 -0.07 5.36 -11.78
C LEU A 221 0.55 4.03 -12.25
N THR A 222 1.44 3.43 -11.46
CA THR A 222 1.95 2.08 -11.74
C THR A 222 0.80 1.07 -11.82
N ASN A 223 -0.18 1.15 -10.91
CA ASN A 223 -1.35 0.29 -10.93
C ASN A 223 -2.22 0.55 -12.17
N LEU A 224 -2.51 1.80 -12.50
CA LEU A 224 -3.28 2.15 -13.70
C LEU A 224 -2.61 1.62 -14.98
N LEU A 225 -1.31 1.84 -15.15
CA LEU A 225 -0.58 1.46 -16.36
C LEU A 225 -0.35 -0.06 -16.48
N SER A 226 -0.43 -0.79 -15.37
CA SER A 226 -0.35 -2.26 -15.32
C SER A 226 -1.72 -2.93 -15.19
N SER A 227 -2.81 -2.16 -15.28
CA SER A 227 -4.16 -2.69 -15.15
C SER A 227 -4.63 -3.35 -16.43
N THR A 228 -5.20 -4.55 -16.31
CA THR A 228 -5.87 -5.25 -17.42
C THR A 228 -7.34 -4.86 -17.56
N SER A 229 -7.91 -4.15 -16.58
CA SER A 229 -9.31 -3.72 -16.58
C SER A 229 -9.50 -2.24 -16.95
N ALA A 230 -8.44 -1.43 -16.89
CA ALA A 230 -8.52 -0.02 -17.25
C ALA A 230 -8.72 0.14 -18.77
N PRO A 231 -9.60 1.05 -19.23
CA PRO A 231 -9.76 1.34 -20.65
C PRO A 231 -8.45 1.74 -21.32
N THR A 232 -8.19 1.20 -22.51
CA THR A 232 -6.95 1.45 -23.25
C THR A 232 -6.75 2.95 -23.54
N GLU A 233 -7.83 3.68 -23.81
CA GLU A 233 -7.83 5.14 -24.00
C GLU A 233 -7.33 5.89 -22.76
N LEU A 234 -7.74 5.44 -21.56
CA LEU A 234 -7.30 6.03 -20.30
C LEU A 234 -5.80 5.77 -20.06
N VAL A 235 -5.33 4.55 -20.36
CA VAL A 235 -3.92 4.20 -20.24
C VAL A 235 -3.05 5.02 -21.20
N HIS A 236 -3.50 5.20 -22.45
CA HIS A 236 -2.82 6.07 -23.41
C HIS A 236 -2.78 7.53 -22.97
N LEU A 237 -3.90 8.04 -22.44
CA LEU A 237 -3.96 9.40 -21.90
C LEU A 237 -2.99 9.57 -20.72
N ALA A 238 -2.97 8.62 -19.78
CA ALA A 238 -2.05 8.65 -18.64
C ALA A 238 -0.58 8.70 -19.08
N ARG A 239 -0.21 7.93 -20.12
CA ARG A 239 1.13 7.99 -20.71
C ARG A 239 1.48 9.36 -21.29
N GLY A 240 0.52 10.03 -21.93
CA GLY A 240 0.71 11.38 -22.45
C GLY A 240 0.85 12.44 -21.35
N GLU A 241 -0.02 12.40 -20.33
CA GLU A 241 -0.04 13.37 -19.23
C GLU A 241 1.19 13.27 -18.32
N LEU A 242 1.76 12.07 -18.15
CA LEU A 242 3.00 11.85 -17.41
C LEU A 242 4.15 12.77 -17.88
N ALA A 243 4.31 12.92 -19.19
CA ALA A 243 5.37 13.73 -19.79
C ALA A 243 5.21 15.24 -19.51
N GLY A 244 4.00 15.70 -19.22
CA GLY A 244 3.71 17.12 -18.96
C GLY A 244 3.88 17.54 -17.49
N VAL A 245 3.80 16.60 -16.55
CA VAL A 245 3.69 16.90 -15.10
C VAL A 245 4.89 16.41 -14.29
N MET A 246 5.64 15.42 -14.79
CA MET A 246 6.66 14.72 -14.01
C MET A 246 8.08 14.96 -14.52
N SER A 247 9.06 14.81 -13.62
CA SER A 247 10.46 14.78 -14.03
C SER A 247 10.78 13.49 -14.78
N THR A 248 11.82 13.51 -15.60
CA THR A 248 12.32 12.35 -16.33
C THR A 248 12.58 11.15 -15.42
N ASP A 249 13.10 11.37 -14.22
CA ASP A 249 13.43 10.29 -13.29
C ASP A 249 12.18 9.68 -12.66
N GLN A 250 11.16 10.49 -12.34
CA GLN A 250 9.86 9.98 -11.89
C GLN A 250 9.17 9.13 -12.96
N ILE A 251 9.23 9.58 -14.23
CA ILE A 251 8.66 8.83 -15.35
C ILE A 251 9.39 7.50 -15.53
N LYS A 252 10.73 7.50 -15.52
CA LYS A 252 11.53 6.27 -15.59
C LYS A 252 11.15 5.29 -14.49
N GLU A 253 11.04 5.77 -13.26
CA GLU A 253 10.67 4.94 -12.11
C GLU A 253 9.31 4.27 -12.33
N ILE A 254 8.27 5.04 -12.68
CA ILE A 254 6.92 4.51 -12.96
C ILE A 254 6.95 3.50 -14.11
N VAL A 255 7.68 3.77 -15.19
CA VAL A 255 7.78 2.86 -16.34
C VAL A 255 8.47 1.55 -15.96
N LEU A 256 9.55 1.61 -15.18
CA LEU A 256 10.27 0.42 -14.70
C LEU A 256 9.38 -0.42 -13.78
N PHE A 257 8.70 0.20 -12.80
CA PHE A 257 7.77 -0.51 -11.93
C PHE A 257 6.57 -1.09 -12.67
N THR A 258 6.04 -0.37 -13.67
CA THR A 258 4.97 -0.87 -14.53
C THR A 258 5.42 -2.11 -15.28
N THR A 259 6.62 -2.07 -15.86
CA THR A 259 7.20 -3.19 -16.62
C THR A 259 7.42 -4.40 -15.72
N LEU A 260 7.97 -4.17 -14.52
CA LEU A 260 8.19 -5.19 -13.50
C LEU A 260 6.87 -5.86 -13.10
N LYS A 261 5.84 -5.07 -12.82
CA LYS A 261 4.53 -5.57 -12.42
C LYS A 261 3.85 -6.37 -13.53
N LEU A 262 3.94 -5.92 -14.78
CA LEU A 262 3.45 -6.66 -15.95
C LEU A 262 4.20 -7.98 -16.13
N ALA A 263 5.52 -8.00 -15.91
CA ALA A 263 6.32 -9.23 -15.99
C ALA A 263 5.89 -10.26 -14.94
N TRP A 264 5.67 -9.83 -13.69
CA TRP A 264 5.14 -10.70 -12.63
C TRP A 264 3.75 -11.25 -12.95
N GLN A 265 2.85 -10.42 -13.47
CA GLN A 265 1.52 -10.86 -13.90
C GLN A 265 1.60 -11.90 -15.02
N ALA A 266 2.49 -11.70 -16.01
CA ALA A 266 2.70 -12.64 -17.10
C ALA A 266 3.26 -13.99 -16.59
N GLN A 267 4.24 -13.94 -15.68
CA GLN A 267 4.82 -15.14 -15.06
C GLN A 267 3.76 -15.91 -14.25
N ALA A 268 2.95 -15.21 -13.46
CA ALA A 268 1.86 -15.84 -12.71
C ALA A 268 0.83 -16.51 -13.63
N ALA A 269 0.52 -15.91 -14.78
CA ALA A 269 -0.38 -16.49 -15.78
C ALA A 269 0.21 -17.74 -16.46
N LEU A 270 1.53 -17.81 -16.61
CA LEU A 270 2.23 -18.98 -17.14
C LEU A 270 2.26 -20.13 -16.14
N SER A 271 2.54 -19.86 -14.85
CA SER A 271 2.58 -20.87 -13.80
C SER A 271 1.21 -21.46 -13.42
N ALA A 272 0.12 -20.81 -13.82
CA ALA A 272 -1.24 -21.28 -13.58
C ALA A 272 -1.81 -22.18 -14.69
N ARG A 273 -1.04 -22.43 -15.76
CA ARG A 273 -1.36 -23.36 -16.86
C ARG A 273 -0.69 -24.70 -16.64
#